data_AF-A0A926WQL2-F1
#
_entry.id   AF-A0A926WQL2-F1
#
_cell.length_a   1.000
_cell.length_b   1.000
_cell.length_c   1.000
_cell.angle_alpha   90.00
_cell.angle_beta   90.00
_cell.angle_gamma   90.00
#
_symmetry.space_group_name_H-M   'P 1'
#
loop_
_entity.id
_entity.type
_entity.pdbx_description
1 polymer ?
#
loop_
_entity_poly.entity_id
_entity_poly.type
_entity_poly.pdbx_seq_one_letter_code
_entity_poly.pdbx_strand_id
1 'polypeptide(L)' 'MPLVTIPKRYLVSEDEDSITLDLPESVLVSLQRDYGKVAQAKGILQHQKEKMLAHLNAVRGEWE' A
#
# COMPACT_ATOMS: atom_id res chain seq x y z
N MET A 1 -9.69 7.68 4.62
CA MET A 1 -8.61 7.88 3.61
C MET A 1 -7.43 8.52 4.31
N PRO A 2 -6.18 8.12 4.02
CA PRO A 2 -5.01 8.79 4.58
C PRO A 2 -4.90 10.21 4.01
N LEU A 3 -4.85 11.21 4.88
CA LEU A 3 -4.59 12.60 4.52
C LEU A 3 -3.08 12.82 4.63
N VAL A 4 -2.43 13.16 3.51
CA VAL A 4 -0.99 13.42 3.47
C VAL A 4 -0.78 14.91 3.30
N THR A 5 -0.13 15.54 4.28
CA THR A 5 0.15 16.99 4.25
C THR A 5 1.55 17.20 3.68
N ILE A 6 1.65 17.92 2.56
CA ILE A 6 2.91 18.17 1.87
C ILE A 6 3.24 19.67 1.93
N PRO A 7 4.47 20.06 2.31
CA PRO A 7 4.88 21.46 2.29
C PRO A 7 4.80 22.06 0.88
N LYS A 8 4.15 23.23 0.73
CA LYS A 8 3.97 23.93 -0.56
C LYS A 8 5.26 24.22 -1.32
N ARG A 9 6.40 24.29 -0.64
CA ARG A 9 7.73 24.49 -1.26
C ARG A 9 8.14 23.39 -2.23
N TYR A 10 7.53 22.21 -2.13
CA TYR A 10 7.80 21.08 -3.02
C TYR A 10 6.76 20.96 -4.14
N LEU A 11 5.76 21.84 -4.19
CA LEU A 11 4.72 21.83 -5.21
C LEU A 11 5.20 22.57 -6.46
N VAL A 12 5.35 21.85 -7.57
CA VAL A 12 5.77 22.40 -8.87
C VAL A 12 4.55 22.78 -9.70
N SER A 13 3.60 21.86 -9.80
CA SER A 13 2.33 22.09 -10.48
C SER A 13 1.20 21.30 -9.83
N GLU A 14 -0.01 21.82 -9.94
CA GLU A 14 -1.25 21.20 -9.50
C GLU A 14 -2.28 21.42 -10.60
N ASP A 15 -2.80 20.32 -11.14
CA ASP A 15 -3.88 20.25 -12.11
C ASP A 15 -5.06 19.49 -11.48
N GLU A 16 -6.23 19.44 -12.14
CA GLU A 16 -7.41 18.71 -11.62
C GLU A 16 -7.14 17.22 -11.40
N ASP A 17 -6.29 16.61 -12.24
CA ASP A 17 -6.02 15.18 -12.22
C ASP A 17 -4.65 14.81 -11.63
N SER A 18 -3.74 15.78 -11.41
CA SER A 18 -2.37 15.47 -11.02
C SER A 18 -1.68 16.55 -10.21
N ILE A 19 -0.75 16.13 -9.35
CA ILE A 19 0.10 17.01 -8.56
C ILE A 19 1.55 16.64 -8.86
N THR A 20 2.33 17.59 -9.39
CA THR A 20 3.77 17.44 -9.65
C THR A 20 4.55 18.02 -8.49
N LEU A 21 5.38 17.17 -7.87
CA LEU A 21 6.20 17.56 -6.73
C LEU A 21 7.68 17.42 -7.07
N ASP A 22 8.47 18.44 -6.73
CA ASP A 22 9.93 18.37 -6.75
C ASP A 22 10.40 18.02 -5.34
N LEU A 23 10.56 16.72 -5.09
CA LEU A 23 10.96 16.18 -3.81
C LEU A 23 12.45 15.84 -3.82
N PRO A 24 13.20 16.21 -2.78
CA PRO A 24 14.58 15.76 -2.65
C PRO A 24 14.63 14.23 -2.52
N GLU A 25 15.69 13.64 -3.07
CA GLU A 25 15.86 12.19 -3.19
C GLU A 25 15.77 11.45 -1.83
N SER A 26 16.19 12.11 -0.74
CA SER A 26 16.05 11.60 0.63
C SER A 26 14.60 11.33 1.04
N VAL A 27 13.66 12.17 0.60
CA VAL A 27 12.23 12.01 0.88
C VAL A 27 11.64 10.90 0.01
N LEU A 28 12.05 10.79 -1.25
CA LEU A 28 11.65 9.70 -2.14
C LEU A 28 12.06 8.33 -1.59
N VAL A 29 13.28 8.20 -1.07
CA VAL A 29 13.77 6.96 -0.44
C VAL A 29 12.94 6.59 0.80
N SER A 30 12.55 7.57 1.62
CA SER A 30 11.67 7.31 2.77
C SER A 30 10.27 6.86 2.35
N LEU A 31 9.66 7.53 1.36
CA LEU A 31 8.34 7.20 0.84
C LEU A 31 8.33 5.82 0.16
N GLN A 32 9.34 5.51 -0.66
CA GLN A 32 9.48 4.19 -1.28
C GLN A 32 9.64 3.08 -0.24
N ARG A 33 10.44 3.31 0.80
CA ARG A 33 10.61 2.35 1.90
C ARG A 33 9.28 2.10 2.62
N ASP A 34 8.50 3.15 2.87
CA ASP A 34 7.23 3.01 3.57
C ASP A 34 6.13 2.40 2.69
N TYR A 35 6.06 2.76 1.41
CA TYR A 35 5.18 2.08 0.44
C TYR A 35 5.57 0.60 0.25
N GLY A 36 6.86 0.29 0.21
CA GLY A 36 7.37 -1.08 0.13
C GLY A 36 6.92 -1.93 1.32
N LYS A 37 6.97 -1.39 2.54
CA LYS A 37 6.46 -2.07 3.75
C LYS A 37 4.96 -2.33 3.67
N VAL A 38 4.18 -1.36 3.20
CA VAL A 38 2.72 -1.49 3.05
C VAL A 38 2.37 -2.55 2.00
N ALA A 39 3.07 -2.55 0.86
CA ALA A 39 2.91 -3.56 -0.18
C ALA A 39 3.25 -4.97 0.33
N GLN A 40 4.35 -5.11 1.08
CA GLN A 40 4.76 -6.38 1.68
C GLN A 40 3.75 -6.89 2.71
N ALA A 41 3.29 -6.01 3.61
CA ALA A 41 2.27 -6.36 4.60
C ALA A 41 0.94 -6.79 3.95
N LYS A 42 0.52 -6.10 2.89
CA LYS A 42 -0.65 -6.48 2.09
C LYS A 42 -0.50 -7.86 1.47
N GLY A 43 0.67 -8.17 0.90
CA GLY A 43 0.98 -9.50 0.36
C GLY A 43 0.90 -10.61 1.42
N ILE A 44 1.45 -10.38 2.62
CA ILE A 44 1.38 -11.32 3.74
C ILE A 44 -0.08 -11.57 4.16
N LEU A 45 -0.87 -10.51 4.31
CA LEU A 45 -2.28 -10.62 4.70
C LEU A 45 -3.10 -11.37 3.65
N GLN A 46 -2.84 -11.12 2.37
CA GLN A 46 -3.52 -11.80 1.27
C GLN A 46 -3.20 -13.30 1.25
N HIS A 47 -1.94 -13.67 1.45
CA HIS A 47 -1.52 -15.07 1.57
C HIS A 47 -2.17 -15.79 2.76
N GLN A 48 -2.26 -15.12 3.92
CA GLN A 48 -2.94 -15.70 5.09
C GLN A 48 -4.44 -15.88 4.84
N LYS A 49 -5.09 -14.92 4.19
CA LYS A 49 -6.51 -15.03 3.81
C LYS A 49 -6.74 -16.24 2.89
N GLU A 50 -5.88 -16.44 1.90
CA GLU A 50 -5.97 -17.59 0.99
C GLU A 50 -5.80 -18.92 1.74
N LYS A 51 -4.83 -19.01 2.66
CA LYS A 51 -4.67 -20.20 3.52
C LYS A 51 -5.89 -20.47 4.39
N MET A 52 -6.48 -19.43 4.98
CA MET A 52 -7.69 -19.59 5.80
C MET A 52 -8.86 -20.09 4.96
N LEU A 53 -9.08 -19.53 3.76
CA LEU A 53 -10.13 -19.99 2.85
C LEU A 53 -9.90 -21.44 2.39
N ALA A 54 -8.66 -21.80 2.07
CA ALA A 54 -8.31 -23.17 1.70
C ALA A 54 -8.58 -24.16 2.85
N HIS A 55 -8.22 -23.79 4.09
CA HIS A 55 -8.51 -24.60 5.26
C HIS A 55 -10.02 -24.73 5.50
N LEU A 56 -10.78 -23.65 5.36
CA LEU A 56 -12.23 -23.65 5.55
C LEU A 56 -12.94 -24.52 4.50
N ASN A 57 -12.47 -24.49 3.24
CA ASN A 57 -12.96 -25.37 2.19
C ASN A 57 -12.61 -26.85 2.43
N ALA A 58 -11.40 -27.13 2.92
CA ALA A 58 -11.00 -28.49 3.27
C ALA A 58 -11.87 -29.06 4.40
N VAL A 59 -12.05 -28.29 5.47
CA VAL A 59 -12.95 -28.67 6.57
C VAL A 59 -14.38 -28.86 6.07
N ARG A 60 -14.90 -27.98 5.21
CA ARG A 60 -16.26 -28.16 4.65
C ARG A 60 -16.40 -29.47 3.86
N GLY A 61 -15.38 -29.85 3.08
CA GLY A 61 -15.38 -31.09 2.31
C GLY A 61 -15.24 -32.36 3.15
N GLU A 62 -14.76 -32.26 4.39
CA GLU A 62 -14.73 -33.39 5.35
C GLU A 62 -16.09 -33.63 6.03
N TRP A 63 -17.01 -32.67 5.95
CA TRP A 63 -18.34 -32.73 6.57
C TRP A 63 -19.46 -33.12 5.59
N GLU A 64 -19.18 -33.11 4.27
CA GLU A 64 -20.04 -33.66 3.21
C GLU A 64 -19.70 -35.13 2.93
#